data_AF-A0A292SIQ1-F1
#
_entry.id   AF-A0A292SIQ1-F1
#
_cell.length_a   1.000
_cell.length_b   1.000
_cell.length_c   1.000
_cell.angle_alpha   90.00
_cell.angle_beta   90.00
_cell.angle_gamma   90.00
#
_symmetry.space_group_name_H-M   'P 1'
#
loop_
_entity.id
_entity.type
_entity.pdbx_description
1 polymer ?
#
loop_
_entity_poly.entity_id
_entity_poly.type
_entity_poly.pdbx_seq_one_letter_code
_entity_poly.pdbx_strand_id
1 'polypeptide(L)'
;MLANYHMHTNYSDDSSFKMEDVVKKSISCGLDEICITDHIDCITGINPHFPYKSYEKEFKNCKQKYSDKINIKLGIEFGMQHSTIAQFEEIFAEADFDFVLMSCHLINDEWFWSNEFQTGKTQKQYNEQYYEEILRLVNSFDNYSVLGHLDVIRRYDLNGEYEFEKVKPIVEAILKRVISQGKGIELNTSSYRYRLKDLMPSKNILKLYKELGGEIITIGTDSHYPEHVACHLQDAQNILQELGYKYFCTFNKMHPEFNELLHQGVAI
;
A
#
# COMPACT_ATOMS: atom_id res chain seq x y z
N MET A 1 9.94 -15.73 -6.73
CA MET A 1 9.66 -14.40 -7.29
C MET A 1 9.85 -13.37 -6.19
N LEU A 2 10.55 -12.29 -6.46
CA LEU A 2 10.71 -11.13 -5.58
C LEU A 2 10.09 -9.91 -6.27
N ALA A 3 9.04 -9.34 -5.66
CA ALA A 3 8.30 -8.22 -6.23
C ALA A 3 8.13 -7.08 -5.23
N ASN A 4 7.97 -5.87 -5.75
CA ASN A 4 7.65 -4.69 -4.95
C ASN A 4 6.43 -3.98 -5.53
N TYR A 5 5.37 -3.89 -4.73
CA TYR A 5 4.06 -3.38 -5.12
C TYR A 5 3.69 -2.06 -4.46
N HIS A 6 4.68 -1.34 -3.90
CA HIS A 6 4.50 0.01 -3.38
C HIS A 6 5.80 0.81 -3.52
N MET A 7 5.83 1.68 -4.52
CA MET A 7 7.02 2.44 -4.93
C MET A 7 6.64 3.80 -5.51
N HIS A 8 7.42 4.83 -5.18
CA HIS A 8 7.19 6.20 -5.64
C HIS A 8 8.32 6.67 -6.54
N THR A 9 7.96 7.54 -7.48
CA THR A 9 8.87 8.18 -8.42
C THR A 9 8.75 9.69 -8.29
N ASN A 10 9.41 10.43 -9.17
CA ASN A 10 9.30 11.89 -9.28
C ASN A 10 7.90 12.41 -9.68
N TYR A 11 6.89 11.55 -9.77
CA TYR A 11 5.49 11.92 -9.98
C TYR A 11 4.71 12.05 -8.67
N SER A 12 5.22 11.50 -7.56
CA SER A 12 4.76 11.77 -6.20
C SER A 12 5.37 13.08 -5.69
N ASP A 13 4.59 13.90 -4.98
CA ASP A 13 4.99 15.26 -4.59
C ASP A 13 6.16 15.30 -3.59
N ASP A 14 6.42 14.20 -2.88
CA ASP A 14 7.48 14.06 -1.88
C ASP A 14 8.69 13.23 -2.36
N SER A 15 8.74 12.87 -3.64
CA SER A 15 9.82 12.09 -4.24
C SER A 15 10.48 12.84 -5.38
N SER A 16 11.81 12.67 -5.48
CA SER A 16 12.60 13.15 -6.62
C SER A 16 13.24 11.99 -7.40
N PHE A 17 12.88 10.76 -7.07
CA PHE A 17 13.50 9.57 -7.62
C PHE A 17 12.92 9.27 -9.00
N LYS A 18 13.71 9.50 -10.06
CA LYS A 18 13.22 9.34 -11.44
C LYS A 18 12.71 7.94 -11.71
N MET A 19 11.59 7.83 -12.44
CA MET A 19 10.98 6.54 -12.78
C MET A 19 11.98 5.56 -13.42
N GLU A 20 12.75 6.01 -14.42
CA GLU A 20 13.76 5.15 -15.04
C GLU A 20 14.84 4.67 -14.03
N ASP A 21 15.19 5.50 -13.05
CA ASP A 21 16.19 5.16 -12.05
C ASP A 21 15.63 4.20 -10.98
N VAL A 22 14.33 4.29 -10.65
CA VAL A 22 13.60 3.27 -9.88
C VAL A 22 13.69 1.91 -10.58
N VAL A 23 13.43 1.87 -11.88
CA VAL A 23 13.49 0.64 -12.69
C VAL A 23 14.90 0.06 -12.70
N LYS A 24 15.93 0.87 -12.99
CA LYS A 24 17.33 0.43 -12.97
C LYS A 24 17.74 -0.10 -11.60
N LYS A 25 17.33 0.60 -10.53
CA LYS A 25 17.64 0.18 -9.17
C LYS A 25 16.97 -1.16 -8.85
N SER A 26 15.71 -1.34 -9.23
CA SER A 26 14.96 -2.59 -9.08
C SER A 26 15.65 -3.77 -9.79
N ILE A 27 16.10 -3.57 -11.02
CA ILE A 27 16.91 -4.56 -11.76
C ILE A 27 18.21 -4.88 -11.01
N SER A 28 18.94 -3.86 -10.53
CA SER A 28 20.19 -4.09 -9.79
C SER A 28 20.01 -4.81 -8.45
N CYS A 29 18.80 -4.72 -7.87
CA CYS A 29 18.42 -5.42 -6.66
C CYS A 29 17.88 -6.83 -6.93
N GLY A 30 17.77 -7.25 -8.19
CA GLY A 30 17.27 -8.57 -8.57
C GLY A 30 15.76 -8.75 -8.37
N LEU A 31 14.97 -7.66 -8.47
CA LEU A 31 13.51 -7.76 -8.47
C LEU A 31 13.03 -8.35 -9.80
N ASP A 32 12.10 -9.30 -9.73
CA ASP A 32 11.49 -9.93 -10.91
C ASP A 32 10.37 -9.04 -11.49
N GLU A 33 9.63 -8.36 -10.61
CA GLU A 33 8.51 -7.50 -10.98
C GLU A 33 8.36 -6.31 -10.03
N ILE A 34 7.98 -5.17 -10.58
CA ILE A 34 7.63 -3.97 -9.82
C ILE A 34 6.31 -3.38 -10.28
N CYS A 35 5.59 -2.79 -9.34
CA CYS A 35 4.48 -1.89 -9.62
C CYS A 35 4.83 -0.49 -9.14
N ILE A 36 4.81 0.47 -10.06
CA ILE A 36 4.96 1.88 -9.71
C ILE A 36 3.61 2.37 -9.23
N THR A 37 3.55 2.94 -8.03
CA THR A 37 2.31 3.34 -7.35
C THR A 37 2.49 4.75 -6.78
N ASP A 38 2.82 5.70 -7.66
CA ASP A 38 2.91 7.10 -7.26
C ASP A 38 1.61 7.54 -6.58
N HIS A 39 1.74 8.35 -5.53
CA HIS A 39 0.58 8.70 -4.74
C HIS A 39 -0.16 9.90 -5.30
N ILE A 40 -1.45 9.89 -5.08
CA ILE A 40 -2.35 11.00 -5.32
C ILE A 40 -3.18 11.16 -4.07
N ASP A 41 -2.96 12.26 -3.36
CA ASP A 41 -3.74 12.64 -2.20
C ASP A 41 -4.66 13.80 -2.57
N CYS A 42 -5.95 13.66 -2.25
CA CYS A 42 -6.93 14.71 -2.53
C CYS A 42 -7.35 15.44 -1.25
N ILE A 43 -7.33 16.76 -1.31
CA ILE A 43 -8.02 17.65 -0.37
C ILE A 43 -9.44 17.88 -0.90
N THR A 44 -10.42 17.97 0.00
CA THR A 44 -11.83 18.13 -0.37
C THR A 44 -12.04 19.37 -1.24
N GLY A 45 -12.63 19.16 -2.43
CA GLY A 45 -12.94 20.25 -3.37
C GLY A 45 -11.74 20.78 -4.16
N ILE A 46 -10.56 20.18 -4.01
CA ILE A 46 -9.37 20.50 -4.81
C ILE A 46 -9.11 19.34 -5.77
N ASN A 47 -9.02 19.62 -7.07
CA ASN A 47 -8.64 18.62 -8.05
C ASN A 47 -7.13 18.42 -8.00
N PRO A 48 -6.62 17.18 -7.78
CA PRO A 48 -5.20 16.93 -7.75
C PRO A 48 -4.61 17.17 -9.14
N HIS A 49 -3.47 17.85 -9.21
CA HIS A 49 -2.75 18.05 -10.46
C HIS A 49 -1.77 16.89 -10.69
N PHE A 50 -2.29 15.72 -11.10
CA PHE A 50 -1.44 14.60 -11.47
C PHE A 50 -1.30 14.50 -13.01
N PRO A 51 -0.08 14.50 -13.57
CA PRO A 51 0.12 14.53 -15.02
C PRO A 51 0.02 13.12 -15.64
N TYR A 52 -1.17 12.49 -15.58
CA TYR A 52 -1.43 11.10 -16.01
C TYR A 52 -0.85 10.73 -17.37
N LYS A 53 -1.03 11.60 -18.38
CA LYS A 53 -0.52 11.33 -19.73
C LYS A 53 1.01 11.25 -19.78
N SER A 54 1.70 12.06 -18.98
CA SER A 54 3.15 12.02 -18.87
C SER A 54 3.61 10.79 -18.10
N TYR A 55 2.95 10.52 -16.97
CA TYR A 55 3.18 9.34 -16.13
C TYR A 55 3.06 8.03 -16.92
N GLU A 56 1.93 7.84 -17.62
CA GLU A 56 1.67 6.65 -18.41
C GLU A 56 2.63 6.51 -19.59
N LYS A 57 2.98 7.63 -20.24
CA LYS A 57 3.96 7.63 -21.34
C LYS A 57 5.34 7.22 -20.86
N GLU A 58 5.82 7.77 -19.74
CA GLU A 58 7.12 7.42 -19.18
C GLU A 58 7.15 5.96 -18.71
N PHE A 59 6.07 5.49 -18.09
CA PHE A 59 5.88 4.09 -17.75
C PHE A 59 5.99 3.19 -18.98
N LYS A 60 5.24 3.49 -20.06
CA LYS A 60 5.27 2.70 -21.31
C LYS A 60 6.68 2.66 -21.91
N ASN A 61 7.40 3.78 -21.89
CA ASN A 61 8.79 3.84 -22.35
C ASN A 61 9.70 2.93 -21.52
N CYS A 62 9.61 2.98 -20.18
CA CYS A 62 10.39 2.12 -19.30
C CYS A 62 10.05 0.64 -19.51
N LYS A 63 8.75 0.30 -19.53
CA LYS A 63 8.26 -1.06 -19.75
C LYS A 63 8.79 -1.65 -21.07
N GLN A 64 8.77 -0.88 -22.15
CA GLN A 64 9.32 -1.31 -23.43
C GLN A 64 10.85 -1.50 -23.35
N LYS A 65 11.56 -0.49 -22.82
CA LYS A 65 13.03 -0.42 -22.78
C LYS A 65 13.66 -1.52 -21.92
N TYR A 66 12.97 -1.99 -20.89
CA TYR A 66 13.47 -2.98 -19.92
C TYR A 66 12.69 -4.29 -19.90
N SER A 67 11.89 -4.55 -20.94
CA SER A 67 11.01 -5.72 -21.06
C SER A 67 11.73 -7.08 -20.99
N ASP A 68 13.02 -7.12 -21.33
CA ASP A 68 13.88 -8.31 -21.25
C ASP A 68 14.54 -8.51 -19.88
N LYS A 69 14.36 -7.56 -18.94
CA LYS A 69 15.08 -7.52 -17.66
C LYS A 69 14.19 -7.57 -16.43
N ILE A 70 13.01 -6.96 -16.49
CA ILE A 70 12.09 -6.86 -15.34
C ILE A 70 10.66 -6.66 -15.84
N ASN A 71 9.68 -7.23 -15.13
CA ASN A 71 8.29 -6.92 -15.41
C ASN A 71 7.88 -5.62 -14.68
N ILE A 72 7.15 -4.75 -15.37
CA ILE A 72 6.75 -3.44 -14.84
C ILE A 72 5.24 -3.28 -15.01
N LYS A 73 4.56 -2.99 -13.90
CA LYS A 73 3.12 -2.80 -13.79
C LYS A 73 2.79 -1.34 -13.54
N LEU A 74 1.73 -0.86 -14.20
CA LEU A 74 1.23 0.49 -14.02
C LEU A 74 0.29 0.47 -12.83
N GLY A 75 0.63 1.16 -11.75
CA GLY A 75 -0.28 1.32 -10.63
C GLY A 75 -0.39 2.76 -10.19
N ILE A 76 -1.07 2.95 -9.07
CA ILE A 76 -1.25 4.24 -8.42
C ILE A 76 -1.62 4.00 -6.96
N GLU A 77 -1.18 4.87 -6.06
CA GLU A 77 -1.68 4.91 -4.69
C GLU A 77 -2.71 6.04 -4.56
N PHE A 78 -3.94 5.69 -4.22
CA PHE A 78 -5.00 6.63 -3.91
C PHE A 78 -5.01 6.92 -2.42
N GLY A 79 -4.52 8.10 -2.04
CA GLY A 79 -4.65 8.68 -0.71
C GLY A 79 -6.03 9.29 -0.53
N MET A 80 -6.97 8.47 -0.06
CA MET A 80 -8.39 8.80 -0.03
C MET A 80 -8.88 9.22 1.36
N GLN A 81 -9.93 10.04 1.34
CA GLN A 81 -10.88 10.22 2.41
C GLN A 81 -12.28 10.13 1.79
N HIS A 82 -13.30 9.87 2.60
CA HIS A 82 -14.64 9.57 2.13
C HIS A 82 -15.23 10.70 1.27
N SER A 83 -14.89 11.96 1.59
CA SER A 83 -15.31 13.15 0.82
C SER A 83 -14.71 13.22 -0.59
N THR A 84 -13.62 12.49 -0.88
CA THR A 84 -12.89 12.56 -2.16
C THR A 84 -13.19 11.41 -3.11
N ILE A 85 -14.10 10.49 -2.74
CA ILE A 85 -14.47 9.31 -3.55
C ILE A 85 -14.80 9.68 -5.00
N ALA A 86 -15.65 10.69 -5.22
CA ALA A 86 -16.04 11.08 -6.58
C ALA A 86 -14.85 11.51 -7.45
N GLN A 87 -13.84 12.15 -6.86
CA GLN A 87 -12.62 12.54 -7.58
C GLN A 87 -11.79 11.31 -7.97
N PHE A 88 -11.66 10.34 -7.06
CA PHE A 88 -10.92 9.11 -7.36
C PHE A 88 -11.62 8.19 -8.34
N GLU A 89 -12.96 8.22 -8.42
CA GLU A 89 -13.73 7.56 -9.48
C GLU A 89 -13.40 8.14 -10.87
N GLU A 90 -13.31 9.47 -10.98
CA GLU A 90 -12.91 10.14 -12.22
C GLU A 90 -11.47 9.80 -12.59
N ILE A 91 -10.55 9.82 -11.62
CA ILE A 91 -9.15 9.48 -11.82
C ILE A 91 -8.98 8.04 -12.29
N PHE A 92 -9.69 7.10 -11.66
CA PHE A 92 -9.64 5.69 -12.03
C PHE A 92 -10.05 5.48 -13.50
N ALA A 93 -10.99 6.28 -14.01
CA ALA A 93 -11.46 6.17 -15.40
C ALA A 93 -10.47 6.67 -16.46
N GLU A 94 -9.38 7.37 -16.08
CA GLU A 94 -8.41 7.94 -17.02
C GLU A 94 -7.34 6.94 -17.51
N ALA A 95 -7.16 5.80 -16.83
CA ALA A 95 -6.13 4.82 -17.21
C ALA A 95 -6.50 3.37 -16.86
N ASP A 96 -6.01 2.43 -17.67
CA ASP A 96 -6.18 1.00 -17.43
C ASP A 96 -5.09 0.48 -16.45
N PHE A 97 -5.24 0.80 -15.17
CA PHE A 97 -4.30 0.38 -14.13
C PHE A 97 -4.18 -1.15 -14.03
N ASP A 98 -2.96 -1.62 -13.78
CA ASP A 98 -2.70 -3.00 -13.39
C ASP A 98 -3.02 -3.23 -11.90
N PHE A 99 -2.84 -2.19 -11.07
CA PHE A 99 -2.99 -2.25 -9.62
C PHE A 99 -3.33 -0.87 -9.03
N VAL A 100 -4.28 -0.82 -8.10
CA VAL A 100 -4.57 0.41 -7.34
C VAL A 100 -4.46 0.10 -5.86
N LEU A 101 -3.62 0.85 -5.16
CA LEU A 101 -3.51 0.81 -3.72
C LEU A 101 -4.43 1.87 -3.12
N MET A 102 -5.34 1.51 -2.22
CA MET A 102 -6.17 2.49 -1.51
C MET A 102 -5.61 2.70 -0.10
N SER A 103 -5.22 3.94 0.17
CA SER A 103 -4.62 4.40 1.42
C SER A 103 -5.44 5.54 2.02
N CYS A 104 -5.16 5.89 3.27
CA CYS A 104 -5.71 7.08 3.92
C CYS A 104 -4.58 7.78 4.68
N HIS A 105 -4.28 9.01 4.29
CA HIS A 105 -3.17 9.80 4.84
C HIS A 105 -3.62 11.06 5.60
N LEU A 106 -4.91 11.39 5.46
CA LEU A 106 -5.54 12.57 6.04
C LEU A 106 -7.04 12.32 6.24
N ILE A 107 -7.64 13.05 7.17
CA ILE A 107 -9.08 13.05 7.42
C ILE A 107 -9.52 14.49 7.67
N ASN A 108 -10.62 14.92 7.06
CA ASN A 108 -11.11 16.31 7.12
C ASN A 108 -10.07 17.32 6.64
N ASP A 109 -9.28 16.95 5.63
CA ASP A 109 -8.18 17.76 5.09
C ASP A 109 -7.04 18.01 6.11
N GLU A 110 -7.01 17.28 7.23
CA GLU A 110 -5.95 17.35 8.24
C GLU A 110 -5.00 16.15 8.08
N TRP A 111 -3.71 16.43 7.89
CA TRP A 111 -2.71 15.38 7.64
C TRP A 111 -2.26 14.64 8.90
N PHE A 112 -1.98 13.34 8.76
CA PHE A 112 -1.41 12.56 9.86
C PHE A 112 0.07 12.87 10.10
N TRP A 113 0.84 13.11 9.04
CA TRP A 113 2.30 13.27 9.11
C TRP A 113 2.72 14.58 9.78
N SER A 114 1.95 15.66 9.61
CA SER A 114 2.17 16.95 10.26
C SER A 114 1.50 17.05 11.64
N ASN A 115 0.81 15.99 12.06
CA ASN A 115 0.06 15.89 13.32
C ASN A 115 -1.18 16.82 13.40
N GLU A 116 -1.60 17.42 12.29
CA GLU A 116 -2.79 18.27 12.22
C GLU A 116 -4.04 17.52 12.68
N PHE A 117 -4.24 16.31 12.16
CA PHE A 117 -5.42 15.51 12.51
C PHE A 117 -5.42 15.10 13.98
N GLN A 118 -4.27 14.83 14.57
CA GLN A 118 -4.16 14.35 15.94
C GLN A 118 -4.33 15.50 16.94
N THR A 119 -4.03 16.74 16.54
CA THR A 119 -4.05 17.92 17.40
C THR A 119 -5.45 18.15 17.99
N GLY A 120 -5.51 18.30 19.32
CA GLY A 120 -6.76 18.51 20.06
C GLY A 120 -7.62 17.25 20.26
N LYS A 121 -7.19 16.08 19.75
CA LYS A 121 -7.88 14.80 19.93
C LYS A 121 -7.12 13.93 20.96
N THR A 122 -7.85 13.10 21.71
CA THR A 122 -7.25 12.05 22.54
C THR A 122 -6.72 10.91 21.68
N GLN A 123 -5.79 10.12 22.20
CA GLN A 123 -5.26 8.94 21.49
C GLN A 123 -6.35 7.99 20.99
N LYS A 124 -7.39 7.77 21.81
CA LYS A 124 -8.57 6.98 21.43
C LYS A 124 -9.28 7.57 20.22
N GLN A 125 -9.53 8.88 20.21
CA GLN A 125 -10.31 9.52 19.17
C GLN A 125 -9.66 9.42 17.80
N TYR A 126 -8.38 9.78 17.65
CA TYR A 126 -7.76 9.74 16.31
C TYR A 126 -7.49 8.30 15.83
N ASN A 127 -7.20 7.36 16.73
CA ASN A 127 -7.06 5.95 16.33
C ASN A 127 -8.41 5.38 15.86
N GLU A 128 -9.50 5.57 16.61
CA GLU A 128 -10.82 5.06 16.21
C GLU A 128 -11.34 5.74 14.95
N GLN A 129 -11.22 7.07 14.83
CA GLN A 129 -11.65 7.81 13.64
C GLN A 129 -10.89 7.39 12.38
N TYR A 130 -9.60 7.05 12.50
CA TYR A 130 -8.83 6.51 11.37
C TYR A 130 -9.46 5.22 10.82
N TYR A 131 -9.76 4.25 11.68
CA TYR A 131 -10.40 3.01 11.23
C TYR A 131 -11.86 3.22 10.79
N GLU A 132 -12.58 4.17 11.39
CA GLU A 132 -13.91 4.57 10.92
C GLU A 132 -13.86 5.15 9.49
N GLU A 133 -12.84 5.94 9.17
CA GLU A 133 -12.61 6.42 7.80
C GLU A 133 -12.39 5.28 6.83
N ILE A 134 -11.47 4.37 7.14
CA ILE A 134 -11.19 3.21 6.30
C ILE A 134 -12.47 2.38 6.10
N LEU A 135 -13.24 2.15 7.16
CA LEU A 135 -14.51 1.43 7.07
C LEU A 135 -15.52 2.15 6.15
N ARG A 136 -15.60 3.48 6.20
CA ARG A 136 -16.45 4.25 5.28
C ARG A 136 -15.98 4.12 3.84
N LEU A 137 -14.68 4.17 3.60
CA LEU A 137 -14.07 4.02 2.27
C LEU A 137 -14.37 2.65 1.66
N VAL A 138 -14.05 1.54 2.36
CA VAL A 138 -14.28 0.18 1.82
C VAL A 138 -15.77 -0.15 1.59
N ASN A 139 -16.68 0.58 2.24
CA ASN A 139 -18.12 0.44 2.01
C ASN A 139 -18.64 1.29 0.85
N SER A 140 -17.86 2.26 0.37
CA SER A 140 -18.33 3.29 -0.58
C SER A 140 -17.50 3.39 -1.87
N PHE A 141 -16.34 2.74 -1.94
CA PHE A 141 -15.44 2.74 -3.09
C PHE A 141 -14.98 1.31 -3.41
N ASP A 142 -15.10 0.90 -4.67
CA ASP A 142 -14.77 -0.47 -5.13
C ASP A 142 -13.57 -0.52 -6.11
N ASN A 143 -13.15 0.63 -6.65
CA ASN A 143 -12.12 0.76 -7.68
C ASN A 143 -10.69 0.77 -7.14
N TYR A 144 -10.40 -0.20 -6.27
CA TYR A 144 -9.05 -0.46 -5.74
C TYR A 144 -8.72 -1.95 -5.79
N SER A 145 -7.46 -2.34 -5.63
CA SER A 145 -7.03 -3.74 -5.55
C SER A 145 -6.79 -4.17 -4.10
N VAL A 146 -6.06 -3.35 -3.36
CA VAL A 146 -5.55 -3.65 -2.02
C VAL A 146 -5.60 -2.42 -1.12
N LEU A 147 -5.87 -2.60 0.17
CA LEU A 147 -5.66 -1.56 1.18
C LEU A 147 -4.17 -1.39 1.50
N GLY A 148 -3.65 -0.19 1.29
CA GLY A 148 -2.31 0.22 1.72
C GLY A 148 -2.22 0.32 3.23
N HIS A 149 -1.05 -0.04 3.76
CA HIS A 149 -0.60 0.18 5.15
C HIS A 149 -1.71 0.43 6.20
N LEU A 150 -2.60 -0.55 6.39
CA LEU A 150 -3.90 -0.44 7.10
C LEU A 150 -3.84 0.11 8.55
N ASP A 151 -2.67 0.23 9.18
CA ASP A 151 -2.50 0.85 10.49
C ASP A 151 -1.48 2.00 10.51
N VAL A 152 -1.30 2.71 9.38
CA VAL A 152 -0.30 3.78 9.20
C VAL A 152 -0.40 4.90 10.22
N ILE A 153 -1.57 5.13 10.84
CA ILE A 153 -1.72 6.11 11.93
C ILE A 153 -0.73 5.85 13.07
N ARG A 154 -0.32 4.59 13.30
CA ARG A 154 0.70 4.20 14.29
C ARG A 154 2.06 4.84 14.03
N ARG A 155 2.40 5.14 12.78
CA ARG A 155 3.64 5.82 12.39
C ARG A 155 3.73 7.23 12.98
N TYR A 156 2.59 7.86 13.23
CA TYR A 156 2.48 9.26 13.65
C TYR A 156 1.87 9.41 15.06
N ASP A 157 1.74 8.30 15.80
CA ASP A 157 1.21 8.31 17.17
C ASP A 157 2.30 8.67 18.18
N LEU A 158 2.32 9.93 18.61
CA LEU A 158 3.28 10.44 19.60
C LEU A 158 3.01 9.94 21.03
N ASN A 159 1.84 9.34 21.29
CA ASN A 159 1.49 8.74 22.58
C ASN A 159 1.90 7.27 22.68
N GLY A 160 2.47 6.69 21.62
CA GLY A 160 2.96 5.31 21.57
C GLY A 160 1.93 4.32 21.05
N GLU A 161 2.10 3.03 21.37
CA GLU A 161 1.23 1.97 20.85
C GLU A 161 -0.19 2.08 21.42
N TYR A 162 -1.19 1.99 20.54
CA TYR A 162 -2.58 1.85 20.90
C TYR A 162 -2.98 0.37 20.86
N GLU A 163 -3.61 -0.12 21.93
CA GLU A 163 -3.91 -1.56 22.08
C GLU A 163 -4.83 -2.08 20.96
N PHE A 164 -4.36 -3.10 20.24
CA PHE A 164 -5.11 -3.71 19.12
C PHE A 164 -6.52 -4.13 19.52
N GLU A 165 -6.74 -4.67 20.71
CA GLU A 165 -8.07 -5.10 21.17
C GLU A 165 -9.09 -3.95 21.23
N LYS A 166 -8.66 -2.69 21.34
CA LYS A 166 -9.55 -1.52 21.30
C LYS A 166 -10.09 -1.23 19.90
N VAL A 167 -9.31 -1.56 18.86
CA VAL A 167 -9.65 -1.32 17.45
C VAL A 167 -10.05 -2.61 16.71
N LYS A 168 -9.83 -3.77 17.31
CA LYS A 168 -10.11 -5.07 16.71
C LYS A 168 -11.52 -5.20 16.13
N PRO A 169 -12.62 -4.75 16.80
CA PRO A 169 -13.96 -4.88 16.24
C PRO A 169 -14.13 -4.14 14.90
N ILE A 170 -13.54 -2.93 14.77
CA ILE A 170 -13.64 -2.15 13.54
C ILE A 170 -12.69 -2.65 12.46
N VAL A 171 -11.48 -3.07 12.85
CA VAL A 171 -10.54 -3.74 11.94
C VAL A 171 -11.16 -5.02 11.38
N GLU A 172 -11.82 -5.85 12.21
CA GLU A 172 -12.52 -7.05 11.76
C GLU A 172 -13.61 -6.72 10.73
N ALA A 173 -14.37 -5.65 10.94
CA ALA A 173 -15.39 -5.19 9.98
C ALA A 173 -14.77 -4.77 8.64
N ILE A 174 -13.67 -4.01 8.68
CA ILE A 174 -12.91 -3.61 7.48
C ILE A 174 -12.43 -4.85 6.72
N LEU A 175 -11.74 -5.76 7.40
CA LEU A 175 -11.15 -6.95 6.78
C LEU A 175 -12.23 -7.86 6.17
N LYS A 176 -13.36 -8.09 6.88
CA LYS A 176 -14.49 -8.84 6.32
C LYS A 176 -15.04 -8.19 5.05
N ARG A 177 -15.15 -6.86 5.02
CA ARG A 177 -15.63 -6.13 3.85
C ARG A 177 -14.65 -6.29 2.68
N VAL A 178 -13.36 -6.05 2.89
CA VAL A 178 -12.28 -6.22 1.90
C VAL A 178 -12.29 -7.64 1.31
N ILE A 179 -12.37 -8.66 2.16
CA ILE A 179 -12.43 -10.07 1.73
C ILE A 179 -13.69 -10.31 0.88
N SER A 180 -14.86 -9.81 1.31
CA SER A 180 -16.12 -10.01 0.58
C SER A 180 -16.13 -9.38 -0.82
N GLN A 181 -15.28 -8.39 -1.06
CA GLN A 181 -15.10 -7.73 -2.36
C GLN A 181 -14.05 -8.41 -3.24
N GLY A 182 -13.38 -9.46 -2.76
CA GLY A 182 -12.26 -10.09 -3.46
C GLY A 182 -11.02 -9.19 -3.53
N LYS A 183 -10.84 -8.31 -2.54
CA LYS A 183 -9.71 -7.38 -2.42
C LYS A 183 -8.72 -7.88 -1.37
N GLY A 184 -7.55 -7.24 -1.27
CA GLY A 184 -6.49 -7.62 -0.32
C GLY A 184 -6.02 -6.52 0.62
N ILE A 185 -4.99 -6.83 1.39
CA ILE A 185 -4.24 -5.88 2.23
C ILE A 185 -2.75 -5.91 1.87
N GLU A 186 -2.07 -4.79 2.03
CA GLU A 186 -0.63 -4.70 1.86
C GLU A 186 0.12 -5.20 3.11
N LEU A 187 1.29 -5.80 2.94
CA LEU A 187 2.36 -5.82 3.94
C LEU A 187 3.46 -4.83 3.53
N ASN A 188 3.52 -3.70 4.24
CA ASN A 188 4.42 -2.58 3.97
C ASN A 188 5.69 -2.68 4.83
N THR A 189 6.85 -2.71 4.18
CA THR A 189 8.15 -2.85 4.86
C THR A 189 8.75 -1.51 5.30
N SER A 190 8.07 -0.38 5.09
CA SER A 190 8.53 0.90 5.62
C SER A 190 8.54 0.96 7.15
N SER A 191 7.85 0.03 7.84
CA SER A 191 7.92 -0.13 9.29
C SER A 191 9.36 -0.20 9.82
N TYR A 192 10.26 -0.85 9.09
CA TYR A 192 11.69 -0.91 9.42
C TYR A 192 12.37 0.47 9.34
N ARG A 193 12.07 1.23 8.29
CA ARG A 193 12.59 2.59 8.08
C ARG A 193 12.11 3.55 9.16
N TYR A 194 10.83 3.44 9.54
CA TYR A 194 10.23 4.25 10.61
C TYR A 194 10.48 3.69 12.01
N ARG A 195 11.19 2.57 12.14
CA ARG A 195 11.56 1.93 13.41
C ARG A 195 10.34 1.63 14.29
N LEU A 196 9.25 1.21 13.65
CA LEU A 196 8.05 0.76 14.36
C LEU A 196 8.37 -0.52 15.15
N LYS A 197 7.66 -0.73 16.25
CA LYS A 197 7.87 -1.92 17.11
C LYS A 197 7.36 -3.22 16.47
N ASP A 198 6.51 -3.10 15.46
CA ASP A 198 5.93 -4.22 14.72
C ASP A 198 5.81 -3.87 13.23
N LEU A 199 5.34 -4.84 12.44
CA LEU A 199 5.03 -4.68 11.03
C LEU A 199 3.92 -3.65 10.77
N MET A 200 3.74 -3.33 9.49
CA MET A 200 2.65 -2.51 8.99
C MET A 200 1.94 -3.24 7.84
N PRO A 201 0.71 -3.75 8.03
CA PRO A 201 -0.01 -3.74 9.28
C PRO A 201 0.62 -4.65 10.33
N SER A 202 0.28 -4.42 11.60
CA SER A 202 0.76 -5.25 12.73
C SER A 202 0.51 -6.75 12.50
N LYS A 203 1.32 -7.59 13.15
CA LYS A 203 1.14 -9.05 13.10
C LYS A 203 -0.25 -9.49 13.56
N ASN A 204 -0.88 -8.74 14.46
CA ASN A 204 -2.24 -9.02 14.93
C ASN A 204 -3.28 -8.84 13.81
N ILE A 205 -3.15 -7.77 13.00
CA ILE A 205 -4.01 -7.55 11.83
C ILE A 205 -3.77 -8.65 10.79
N LEU A 206 -2.51 -8.99 10.51
CA LEU A 206 -2.19 -10.07 9.56
C LEU A 206 -2.76 -11.42 10.03
N LYS A 207 -2.70 -11.74 11.32
CA LYS A 207 -3.32 -12.98 11.86
C LYS A 207 -4.84 -12.94 11.74
N LEU A 208 -5.46 -11.84 12.12
CA LEU A 208 -6.91 -11.67 12.01
C LEU A 208 -7.39 -11.78 10.56
N TYR A 209 -6.71 -11.14 9.61
CA TYR A 209 -7.03 -11.24 8.18
C TYR A 209 -7.02 -12.69 7.70
N LYS A 210 -6.00 -13.46 8.09
CA LYS A 210 -5.92 -14.89 7.81
C LYS A 210 -7.05 -15.70 8.44
N GLU A 211 -7.33 -15.46 9.73
CA GLU A 211 -8.40 -16.15 10.47
C GLU A 211 -9.77 -15.92 9.84
N LEU A 212 -9.98 -14.74 9.24
CA LEU A 212 -11.20 -14.38 8.50
C LEU A 212 -11.25 -14.94 7.07
N GLY A 213 -10.21 -15.65 6.61
CA GLY A 213 -10.13 -16.25 5.28
C GLY A 213 -9.51 -15.36 4.20
N GLY A 214 -8.81 -14.29 4.59
CA GLY A 214 -8.09 -13.42 3.67
C GLY A 214 -6.83 -14.08 3.11
N GLU A 215 -6.67 -14.02 1.78
CA GLU A 215 -5.54 -14.65 1.07
C GLU A 215 -4.77 -13.69 0.16
N ILE A 216 -5.37 -12.56 -0.22
CA ILE A 216 -4.75 -11.58 -1.13
C ILE A 216 -3.87 -10.64 -0.31
N ILE A 217 -2.54 -10.75 -0.46
CA ILE A 217 -1.56 -9.87 0.20
C ILE A 217 -0.48 -9.44 -0.79
N THR A 218 -0.27 -8.13 -0.96
CA THR A 218 0.90 -7.59 -1.67
C THR A 218 2.01 -7.26 -0.69
N ILE A 219 3.25 -7.17 -1.17
CA ILE A 219 4.39 -6.68 -0.39
C ILE A 219 4.90 -5.41 -1.04
N GLY A 220 5.06 -4.35 -0.26
CA GLY A 220 5.45 -3.03 -0.72
C GLY A 220 6.49 -2.39 0.19
N THR A 221 7.38 -1.56 -0.36
CA THR A 221 8.42 -0.87 0.44
C THR A 221 8.10 0.58 0.78
N ASP A 222 7.13 1.16 0.06
CA ASP A 222 6.84 2.60 0.11
C ASP A 222 8.15 3.39 -0.07
N SER A 223 8.85 3.07 -1.17
CA SER A 223 10.20 3.58 -1.43
C SER A 223 10.15 4.90 -2.20
N HIS A 224 10.76 5.92 -1.60
CA HIS A 224 10.96 7.24 -2.20
C HIS A 224 12.43 7.51 -2.58
N TYR A 225 13.35 6.61 -2.20
CA TYR A 225 14.79 6.74 -2.40
C TYR A 225 15.41 5.41 -2.85
N PRO A 226 16.55 5.44 -3.58
CA PRO A 226 17.19 4.24 -4.12
C PRO A 226 17.49 3.13 -3.10
N GLU A 227 17.91 3.50 -1.90
CA GLU A 227 18.25 2.56 -0.81
C GLU A 227 17.04 1.81 -0.25
N HIS A 228 15.82 2.29 -0.49
CA HIS A 228 14.59 1.69 0.04
C HIS A 228 13.97 0.64 -0.90
N VAL A 229 14.34 0.64 -2.18
CA VAL A 229 13.68 -0.14 -3.27
C VAL A 229 13.50 -1.63 -3.00
N ALA A 230 14.42 -2.27 -2.29
CA ALA A 230 14.35 -3.70 -2.00
C ALA A 230 14.38 -3.99 -0.49
N CYS A 231 14.15 -2.98 0.34
CA CYS A 231 14.34 -3.07 1.78
C CYS A 231 13.34 -4.07 2.40
N HIS A 232 13.88 -5.13 3.01
CA HIS A 232 13.13 -6.15 3.75
C HIS A 232 12.05 -6.91 2.97
N LEU A 233 12.08 -6.93 1.63
CA LEU A 233 11.11 -7.69 0.82
C LEU A 233 11.18 -9.20 1.09
N GLN A 234 12.39 -9.77 1.16
CA GLN A 234 12.58 -11.19 1.45
C GLN A 234 12.19 -11.52 2.90
N ASP A 235 12.47 -10.63 3.84
CA ASP A 235 12.07 -10.78 5.25
C ASP A 235 10.55 -10.77 5.37
N ALA A 236 9.85 -9.89 4.65
CA ALA A 236 8.40 -9.86 4.60
C ALA A 236 7.81 -11.18 4.06
N GLN A 237 8.39 -11.77 3.00
CA GLN A 237 7.99 -13.09 2.51
C GLN A 237 8.17 -14.17 3.58
N ASN A 238 9.31 -14.19 4.27
CA ASN A 238 9.60 -15.15 5.33
C ASN A 238 8.61 -15.01 6.50
N ILE A 239 8.29 -13.78 6.88
CA ILE A 239 7.32 -13.49 7.94
C ILE A 239 5.90 -13.94 7.54
N LEU A 240 5.48 -13.72 6.30
CA LEU A 240 4.20 -14.23 5.81
C LEU A 240 4.15 -15.76 5.90
N GLN A 241 5.25 -16.44 5.56
CA GLN A 241 5.36 -17.90 5.74
C GLN A 241 5.25 -18.33 7.20
N GLU A 242 5.95 -17.66 8.11
CA GLU A 242 5.88 -17.94 9.55
C GLU A 242 4.47 -17.73 10.11
N LEU A 243 3.72 -16.77 9.56
CA LEU A 243 2.31 -16.53 9.86
C LEU A 243 1.36 -17.52 9.15
N GLY A 244 1.92 -18.45 8.38
CA GLY A 244 1.21 -19.54 7.71
C GLY A 244 0.57 -19.18 6.37
N TYR A 245 0.89 -18.03 5.78
CA TYR A 245 0.48 -17.71 4.41
C TYR A 245 1.22 -18.60 3.41
N LYS A 246 0.49 -19.03 2.38
CA LYS A 246 1.03 -19.87 1.30
C LYS A 246 1.45 -19.05 0.08
N TYR A 247 0.86 -17.88 -0.08
CA TYR A 247 1.02 -17.04 -1.25
C TYR A 247 1.20 -15.58 -0.85
N PHE A 248 1.86 -14.83 -1.71
CA PHE A 248 1.68 -13.39 -1.85
C PHE A 248 1.17 -13.10 -3.27
N CYS A 249 0.61 -11.92 -3.49
CA CYS A 249 -0.03 -11.56 -4.75
C CYS A 249 0.76 -10.49 -5.50
N THR A 250 0.81 -10.67 -6.81
CA THR A 250 1.02 -9.62 -7.81
C THR A 250 -0.32 -9.33 -8.50
N PHE A 251 -0.38 -8.38 -9.42
CA PHE A 251 -1.61 -8.01 -10.11
C PHE A 251 -1.40 -7.77 -11.59
N ASN A 252 -2.43 -8.06 -12.36
CA ASN A 252 -2.53 -7.72 -13.77
C ASN A 252 -3.94 -7.24 -14.06
N LYS A 253 -4.10 -6.02 -14.56
CA LYS A 253 -5.42 -5.41 -14.84
C LYS A 253 -6.42 -5.60 -13.68
N MET A 254 -6.01 -5.21 -12.47
CA MET A 254 -6.79 -5.28 -11.24
C MET A 254 -7.13 -6.70 -10.75
N HIS A 255 -6.60 -7.74 -11.40
CA HIS A 255 -6.79 -9.14 -10.99
C HIS A 255 -5.57 -9.67 -10.25
N PRO A 256 -5.73 -10.32 -9.08
CA PRO A 256 -4.63 -10.88 -8.32
C PRO A 256 -4.05 -12.11 -9.00
N GLU A 257 -2.72 -12.21 -9.01
CA GLU A 257 -1.95 -13.36 -9.43
C GLU A 257 -1.20 -13.91 -8.20
N PHE A 258 -1.44 -15.17 -7.87
CA PHE A 258 -0.91 -15.79 -6.64
C PHE A 258 0.48 -16.39 -6.89
N ASN A 259 1.44 -16.03 -6.04
CA ASN A 259 2.82 -16.48 -6.10
C ASN A 259 3.17 -17.25 -4.83
N GLU A 260 3.65 -18.48 -4.98
CA GLU A 260 4.01 -19.34 -3.85
C GLU A 260 5.13 -18.71 -3.01
N LEU A 261 4.89 -18.69 -1.70
CA LEU A 261 5.91 -18.41 -0.71
C LEU A 261 6.69 -19.71 -0.48
N LEU A 262 7.79 -19.90 -1.23
CA LEU A 262 8.62 -21.10 -1.14
C LEU A 262 9.27 -21.18 0.24
N HIS A 263 9.11 -22.29 0.94
CA HIS A 263 9.98 -22.63 2.05
C HIS A 263 11.39 -22.79 1.51
N GLN A 264 12.31 -21.92 1.91
CA GLN A 264 13.72 -22.27 1.88
C GLN A 264 13.87 -23.45 2.85
N GLY A 265 13.85 -24.66 2.30
CA GLY A 265 14.12 -25.86 3.06
C GLY A 265 15.41 -25.62 3.83
N VAL A 266 15.33 -25.73 5.15
CA VAL A 266 16.51 -25.85 6.00
C VAL A 266 17.35 -26.95 5.37
N ALA A 267 18.49 -26.58 4.80
CA ALA A 267 19.48 -27.57 4.40
C ALA A 267 19.84 -28.34 5.67
N ILE A 268 19.39 -29.58 5.74
CA ILE A 268 19.70 -30.53 6.81
C ILE A 268 21.18 -30.88 6.73
#